data_AF-A0A4R2ASK5-F1
#
_entry.id   AF-A0A4R2ASK5-F1
#
_cell.length_a   1.000
_cell.length_b   1.000
_cell.length_c   1.000
_cell.angle_alpha   90.00
_cell.angle_beta   90.00
_cell.angle_gamma   90.00
#
_symmetry.space_group_name_H-M   'P 1'
#
loop_
_entity.id
_entity.type
_entity.pdbx_description
1 polymer ?
#
loop_
_entity_poly.entity_id
_entity_poly.type
_entity_poly.pdbx_seq_one_letter_code
_entity_poly.pdbx_strand_id
1 'polypeptide(L)' 'MEIVAVDADQMARRAWCNYCKGRHPAGLNYGDCFSYALAKKHNEPLLFKGGDFSRTDIEAA' A
#
# COMPACT_ATOMS: atom_id res chain seq x y z
N MET A 1 -11.60 3.87 -14.99
CA MET A 1 -11.27 2.90 -13.94
C MET A 1 -10.81 1.63 -14.62
N GLU A 2 -9.53 1.32 -14.49
CA GLU A 2 -8.90 0.13 -15.07
C GLU A 2 -8.61 -0.87 -13.94
N ILE A 3 -8.76 -2.16 -14.20
CA ILE A 3 -8.40 -3.22 -13.25
C ILE A 3 -7.00 -3.70 -13.61
N VAL A 4 -6.06 -3.51 -12.69
CA VAL A 4 -4.67 -3.95 -12.87
C VAL A 4 -4.48 -5.30 -12.17
N ALA A 5 -3.94 -6.28 -12.88
CA ALA A 5 -3.59 -7.57 -12.30
C ALA A 5 -2.40 -7.42 -11.33
N VAL A 6 -2.43 -8.16 -10.22
CA VAL A 6 -1.27 -8.27 -9.32
C VAL A 6 -0.18 -9.05 -10.04
N ASP A 7 1.00 -8.44 -10.16
CA ASP A 7 2.15 -9.08 -10.78
C ASP A 7 3.01 -9.86 -9.76
N ALA A 8 4.05 -10.52 -10.25
CA ALA A 8 4.98 -11.31 -9.43
C ALA A 8 6.05 -10.46 -8.72
N ASP A 9 5.92 -9.13 -8.71
CA ASP A 9 6.87 -8.28 -8.01
C ASP A 9 6.81 -8.50 -6.49
N GLN A 10 7.81 -7.93 -5.81
CA GLN A 10 7.96 -8.08 -4.36
C GLN A 10 7.55 -6.81 -3.59
N MET A 11 6.88 -5.86 -4.24
CA MET A 11 6.51 -4.55 -3.69
C MET A 11 5.47 -4.70 -2.58
N ALA A 12 4.46 -5.55 -2.77
CA ALA A 12 3.50 -5.86 -1.70
C ALA A 12 4.19 -6.50 -0.48
N ARG A 13 5.19 -7.36 -0.73
CA ARG A 13 5.99 -7.95 0.36
C ARG A 13 6.86 -6.90 1.07
N ARG A 14 7.42 -5.94 0.34
CA ARG A 14 8.16 -4.80 0.92
C ARG A 14 7.25 -3.91 1.76
N ALA A 15 6.03 -3.64 1.27
CA ALA A 15 5.01 -2.90 2.00
C ALA A 15 4.71 -3.56 3.36
N TRP A 16 4.53 -4.89 3.35
CA TRP A 16 4.34 -5.66 4.58
C TRP A 16 5.54 -5.52 5.54
N CYS A 17 6.76 -5.69 5.05
CA CYS A 17 7.95 -5.56 5.89
C CYS A 17 8.09 -4.17 6.55
N ASN A 18 7.64 -3.12 5.87
CA ASN A 18 7.79 -1.74 6.33
C ASN A 18 6.61 -1.26 7.19
N TYR A 19 5.38 -1.68 6.85
CA TYR A 19 4.17 -1.01 7.32
C TYR A 19 3.12 -1.94 7.95
N CYS A 20 3.40 -3.25 8.12
CA CYS A 20 2.38 -4.18 8.60
C CYS A 20 1.86 -3.92 10.02
N LYS A 21 0.60 -4.34 10.23
CA LYS A 21 -0.06 -4.36 11.53
C LYS A 21 0.75 -5.10 12.58
N GLY A 22 0.88 -4.50 13.76
CA GLY A 22 1.61 -5.03 14.90
C GLY A 22 3.11 -4.70 14.93
N ARG A 23 3.69 -4.23 13.81
CA ARG A 23 5.10 -3.83 13.73
C ARG A 23 5.30 -2.35 13.42
N HIS A 24 4.42 -1.76 12.61
CA HIS A 24 4.51 -0.36 12.22
C HIS A 24 3.22 0.40 12.58
N PRO A 25 3.31 1.70 12.94
CA PRO A 25 2.15 2.52 13.19
C PRO A 25 1.11 2.47 12.07
N ALA A 26 1.49 2.64 10.81
CA ALA A 26 0.60 2.54 9.63
C ALA A 26 -0.36 1.35 9.70
N GLY A 27 0.14 0.19 10.10
CA GLY A 27 -0.69 -0.95 10.46
C GLY A 27 -1.39 -1.62 9.29
N LEU A 28 -0.78 -1.60 8.09
CA LEU A 28 -1.33 -2.19 6.87
C LEU A 28 -1.66 -3.67 7.07
N ASN A 29 -2.82 -4.06 6.56
CA ASN A 29 -3.22 -5.47 6.44
C ASN A 29 -2.68 -6.08 5.13
N TYR A 30 -2.93 -7.38 4.92
CA TYR A 30 -2.43 -8.09 3.74
C TYR A 30 -3.02 -7.55 2.42
N GLY A 31 -4.30 -7.18 2.42
CA GLY A 31 -4.97 -6.54 1.27
C GLY A 31 -4.40 -5.17 0.94
N ASP A 32 -4.13 -4.36 1.97
CA ASP A 32 -3.59 -3.00 1.81
C ASP A 32 -2.22 -3.00 1.11
N CYS A 33 -1.44 -4.08 1.25
CA CYS A 33 -0.15 -4.22 0.61
C CYS A 33 -0.25 -4.21 -0.92
N PHE A 34 -1.36 -4.70 -1.49
CA PHE A 34 -1.57 -4.66 -2.95
C PHE A 34 -1.93 -3.25 -3.42
N SER A 35 -2.81 -2.55 -2.69
CA SER A 35 -3.15 -1.16 -2.97
C SER A 35 -1.93 -0.24 -2.85
N TYR A 36 -1.13 -0.43 -1.80
CA TYR A 36 0.15 0.25 -1.63
C TYR A 36 1.10 -0.05 -2.80
N ALA A 37 1.26 -1.33 -3.16
CA ALA A 37 2.19 -1.74 -4.20
C ALA A 37 1.84 -1.10 -5.55
N LEU A 38 0.55 -1.10 -5.91
CA LEU A 38 0.07 -0.50 -7.14
C LEU A 38 0.34 1.01 -7.16
N ALA A 39 -0.09 1.74 -6.12
CA ALA A 39 0.13 3.18 -6.02
C ALA A 39 1.62 3.55 -6.05
N LYS A 40 2.46 2.81 -5.31
CA LYS A 40 3.92 3.04 -5.27
C LYS A 40 4.58 2.78 -6.62
N LYS A 41 4.16 1.73 -7.33
CA LYS A 41 4.74 1.36 -8.63
C LYS A 41 4.39 2.37 -9.72
N HIS A 42 3.17 2.88 -9.69
CA HIS A 42 2.70 3.89 -10.65
C HIS A 42 3.07 5.32 -10.24
N ASN A 43 3.60 5.50 -9.02
CA ASN A 43 3.88 6.81 -8.42
C ASN A 43 2.63 7.71 -8.45
N GLU A 44 1.49 7.12 -8.14
CA GLU A 44 0.18 7.77 -8.09
C GLU A 44 -0.33 7.86 -6.65
N PRO A 45 -1.08 8.91 -6.31
CA PRO A 45 -1.68 9.03 -5.00
C PRO A 45 -2.78 7.99 -4.79
N LEU A 46 -2.90 7.48 -3.56
CA LEU A 46 -3.88 6.46 -3.22
C LEU A 46 -5.10 7.09 -2.55
N LEU A 47 -6.29 6.83 -3.10
CA LEU A 47 -7.55 7.18 -2.46
C LEU A 47 -7.92 6.09 -1.43
N PHE A 48 -8.11 6.49 -0.17
CA PHE A 48 -8.51 5.58 0.89
C PHE A 48 -9.40 6.28 1.92
N LYS A 49 -10.08 5.48 2.74
CA LYS A 49 -10.84 5.95 3.90
C LYS A 49 -10.17 5.47 5.17
N GLY A 50 -10.10 6.31 6.19
CA GLY A 50 -9.43 6.01 7.46
C GLY A 50 -8.02 6.58 7.52
N GLY A 51 -7.13 5.93 8.28
CA GLY A 51 -5.76 6.40 8.53
C GLY A 51 -4.66 5.37 8.27
N ASP A 52 -4.97 4.28 7.59
CA ASP A 52 -4.05 3.14 7.46
C ASP A 52 -2.85 3.50 6.56
N PHE A 53 -3.09 4.28 5.50
CA PHE A 53 -2.04 4.74 4.59
C PHE A 53 -1.41 6.09 4.97
N SER A 54 -1.99 6.86 5.91
CA SER A 54 -1.51 8.20 6.27
C SER A 54 -0.15 8.21 6.97
N ARG A 55 0.33 7.05 7.41
CA ARG A 55 1.67 6.86 8.01
C ARG A 55 2.58 6.01 7.12
N THR A 56 2.31 5.99 5.81
CA THR A 56 3.18 5.40 4.80
C THR A 56 3.90 6.52 4.03
N ASP A 57 4.69 6.15 3.04
CA ASP A 57 5.38 7.06 2.12
C ASP A 57 4.64 7.24 0.77
N ILE A 58 3.35 6.90 0.73
CA ILE A 58 2.47 7.13 -0.43
C ILE A 58 1.65 8.38 -0.19
N GLU A 59 1.48 9.19 -1.23
CA GLU A 59 0.64 10.38 -1.20
C GLU A 59 -0.85 10.02 -1.14
N ALA A 60 -1.61 10.74 -0.31
CA ALA A 60 -3.05 10.62 -0.29
C ALA A 60 -3.67 11.44 -1.43
N ALA A 61 -4.66 10.85 -2.11
CA ALA A 61 -5.44 11.51 -3.15
C ALA A 61 -6.56 12.39 -2.58
#